data_AF-A0A076HF56-F1
#
_entry.id   AF-A0A076HF56-F1
#
_cell.length_a   1.000
_cell.length_b   1.000
_cell.length_c   1.000
_cell.angle_alpha   90.00
_cell.angle_beta   90.00
_cell.angle_gamma   90.00
#
_symmetry.space_group_name_H-M   'P 1'
#
loop_
_entity.id
_entity.type
_entity.pdbx_description
1 polymer ?
#
loop_
_entity_poly.entity_id
_entity_poly.type
_entity_poly.pdbx_seq_one_letter_code
_entity_poly.pdbx_strand_id
1 'polypeptide(L)'
;MNEFTYRALVWLTYRLAATFAVGVPLVLLIWSAWRREPMVLRLLGIYWKVASLMAISLLLLTDQRPMGYATAVVAPLLMVISLWFWVDINEELADQPSWRPLPLAVKVWRWAFSGFGVLSLGMSVTALRCMQELNSPACLTWLEAPQGIHGLAATVFDFLFGGQWTEAVAAFVGYVALVAYLAGLLQWLLVRLPRYGRVAGDF
;
A
#
# COMPACT_ATOMS: atom_id res chain seq x y z
N MET A 1 27.53 -2.09 2.15
CA MET A 1 26.84 -0.86 2.60
C MET A 1 26.90 -0.85 4.12
N ASN A 2 27.21 0.28 4.74
CA ASN A 2 27.28 0.36 6.20
C ASN A 2 25.89 0.22 6.82
N GLU A 3 25.79 -0.45 7.98
CA GLU A 3 24.52 -0.76 8.65
C GLU A 3 23.67 0.48 8.94
N PHE A 4 24.32 1.58 9.37
CA PHE A 4 23.65 2.87 9.60
C PHE A 4 22.98 3.44 8.35
N THR A 5 23.67 3.38 7.20
CA THR A 5 23.14 3.86 5.92
C THR A 5 21.96 3.00 5.47
N TYR A 6 22.05 1.68 5.67
CA TYR A 6 20.95 0.77 5.35
C TYR A 6 19.70 1.07 6.18
N ARG A 7 19.84 1.17 7.50
CA ARG A 7 18.72 1.53 8.39
C ARG A 7 18.10 2.88 8.03
N ALA A 8 18.91 3.88 7.71
CA ALA A 8 18.41 5.18 7.26
C ALA A 8 17.57 5.08 5.97
N LEU A 9 18.02 4.27 5.00
CA LEU A 9 17.28 4.05 3.75
C LEU A 9 15.96 3.29 3.96
N VAL A 10 15.95 2.28 4.87
CA VAL A 10 14.73 1.56 5.23
C VAL A 10 13.71 2.53 5.87
N TRP A 11 14.14 3.33 6.84
CA TRP A 11 13.27 4.34 7.47
C TRP A 11 12.79 5.40 6.48
N LEU A 12 13.65 5.84 5.57
CA LEU A 12 13.26 6.77 4.51
C LEU A 12 12.16 6.14 3.63
N THR A 13 12.29 4.86 3.28
CA THR A 13 11.29 4.13 2.49
C THR A 13 9.93 4.11 3.19
N TYR A 14 9.89 3.82 4.49
CA TYR A 14 8.64 3.86 5.28
C TYR A 14 8.05 5.27 5.38
N ARG A 15 8.88 6.30 5.57
CA ARG A 15 8.42 7.70 5.61
C ARG A 15 7.84 8.15 4.27
N LEU A 16 8.49 7.78 3.17
CA LEU A 16 8.00 8.06 1.82
C LEU A 16 6.70 7.29 1.53
N ALA A 17 6.56 6.05 2.02
CA ALA A 17 5.31 5.31 1.94
C ALA A 17 4.19 6.04 2.70
N ALA A 18 4.44 6.45 3.94
CA ALA A 18 3.46 7.18 4.74
C ALA A 18 3.00 8.47 4.05
N THR A 19 3.89 9.21 3.39
CA THR A 19 3.53 10.45 2.70
C THR A 19 2.88 10.20 1.34
N PHE A 20 3.54 9.49 0.43
CA PHE A 20 3.08 9.34 -0.96
C PHE A 20 2.06 8.22 -1.16
N ALA A 21 2.13 7.16 -0.36
CA ALA A 21 1.23 6.01 -0.47
C ALA A 21 -0.03 6.12 0.41
N VAL A 22 0.00 6.95 1.45
CA VAL A 22 -1.13 7.11 2.38
C VAL A 22 -1.58 8.56 2.46
N GLY A 23 -0.69 9.49 2.83
CA GLY A 23 -1.04 10.89 3.08
C GLY A 23 -1.62 11.62 1.86
N VAL A 24 -0.86 11.69 0.77
CA VAL A 24 -1.29 12.37 -0.46
C VAL A 24 -2.59 11.78 -1.05
N PRO A 25 -2.73 10.45 -1.26
CA PRO A 25 -3.98 9.90 -1.78
C PRO A 25 -5.16 10.11 -0.85
N LEU A 26 -4.95 10.20 0.47
CA LEU A 26 -6.03 10.52 1.41
C LEU A 26 -6.51 11.97 1.24
N VAL A 27 -5.58 12.92 1.11
CA VAL A 27 -5.93 14.33 0.82
C VAL A 27 -6.65 14.43 -0.53
N LEU A 28 -6.18 13.73 -1.57
CA LEU A 28 -6.84 13.70 -2.88
C LEU A 28 -8.23 13.04 -2.79
N LEU A 29 -8.42 12.03 -1.94
CA LEU A 29 -9.71 11.37 -1.74
C LEU A 29 -10.71 12.33 -1.10
N ILE A 30 -10.31 13.01 -0.03
CA ILE A 30 -11.17 14.01 0.64
C ILE A 30 -11.49 15.16 -0.31
N TRP A 31 -10.49 15.65 -1.05
CA TRP A 31 -10.68 16.75 -2.00
C TRP A 31 -11.59 16.36 -3.16
N SER A 32 -11.43 15.16 -3.72
CA SER A 32 -12.30 14.64 -4.79
C SER A 32 -13.72 14.37 -4.33
N ALA A 33 -13.92 13.90 -3.10
CA ALA A 33 -15.24 13.73 -2.50
C ALA A 33 -15.95 15.08 -2.33
N TRP A 34 -15.24 16.11 -1.85
CA TRP A 34 -15.80 17.45 -1.73
C TRP A 34 -16.14 18.05 -3.10
N ARG A 35 -15.26 17.90 -4.10
CA ARG A 35 -15.50 18.38 -5.47
C ARG A 35 -16.44 17.50 -6.29
N ARG A 36 -16.84 16.33 -5.78
CA ARG A 36 -17.70 15.34 -6.43
C ARG A 36 -17.18 14.91 -7.81
N GLU A 37 -15.89 14.61 -7.89
CA GLU A 37 -15.22 14.22 -9.14
C GLU A 37 -15.17 12.67 -9.26
N PRO A 38 -16.09 12.04 -10.02
CA PRO A 38 -16.32 10.60 -9.97
C PRO A 38 -15.13 9.79 -10.49
N MET A 39 -14.42 10.30 -11.51
CA MET A 39 -13.21 9.69 -12.05
C MET A 39 -12.12 9.53 -10.99
N VAL A 40 -11.86 10.59 -10.20
CA VAL A 40 -10.82 10.57 -9.15
C VAL A 40 -11.24 9.67 -8.00
N LEU A 41 -12.52 9.72 -7.61
CA LEU A 41 -13.07 8.82 -6.58
C LEU A 41 -12.95 7.35 -6.98
N ARG A 42 -13.23 7.01 -8.24
CA ARG A 42 -13.08 5.65 -8.77
C ARG A 42 -11.62 5.20 -8.76
N LEU A 43 -10.71 6.03 -9.27
CA LEU A 43 -9.27 5.75 -9.26
C LEU A 43 -8.77 5.49 -7.84
N LEU A 44 -9.09 6.39 -6.90
CA LEU A 44 -8.64 6.27 -5.52
C LEU A 44 -9.32 5.10 -4.80
N GLY A 45 -10.58 4.80 -5.10
CA GLY A 45 -11.27 3.62 -4.57
C GLY A 45 -10.57 2.32 -4.96
N ILE A 46 -10.18 2.17 -6.23
CA ILE A 46 -9.40 1.01 -6.70
C ILE A 46 -8.03 1.00 -6.04
N TYR A 47 -7.35 2.15 -6.00
CA TYR A 47 -6.05 2.30 -5.36
C TYR A 47 -6.07 1.84 -3.90
N TRP A 48 -7.03 2.28 -3.09
CA TRP A 48 -7.13 1.92 -1.67
C TRP A 48 -7.42 0.43 -1.46
N LYS A 49 -8.28 -0.16 -2.30
CA LYS A 49 -8.51 -1.62 -2.30
C LYS A 49 -7.19 -2.36 -2.53
N VAL A 50 -6.38 -1.94 -3.51
CA VAL A 50 -5.08 -2.57 -3.79
C VAL A 50 -4.05 -2.28 -2.69
N ALA A 51 -3.99 -1.04 -2.20
CA ALA A 51 -3.07 -0.58 -1.16
C ALA A 51 -3.29 -1.25 0.19
N SER A 52 -4.48 -1.83 0.44
CA SER A 52 -4.75 -2.62 1.64
C SER A 52 -3.76 -3.78 1.83
N LEU A 53 -3.15 -4.31 0.76
CA LEU A 53 -2.10 -5.32 0.86
C LEU A 53 -0.86 -4.83 1.60
N MET A 54 -0.54 -3.54 1.51
CA MET A 54 0.55 -2.92 2.27
C MET A 54 0.22 -2.82 3.76
N ALA A 55 -1.05 -2.61 4.12
CA ALA A 55 -1.47 -2.66 5.53
C ALA A 55 -1.42 -4.10 6.06
N ILE A 56 -1.83 -5.08 5.24
CA ILE A 56 -1.72 -6.50 5.55
C ILE A 56 -0.24 -6.89 5.76
N SER A 57 0.68 -6.41 4.93
CA SER A 57 2.11 -6.71 5.10
C SER A 57 2.66 -6.16 6.42
N LEU A 58 2.25 -4.94 6.82
CA LEU A 58 2.62 -4.37 8.13
C LEU A 58 2.13 -5.24 9.29
N LEU A 59 0.87 -5.70 9.25
CA LEU A 59 0.31 -6.59 10.29
C LEU A 59 1.07 -7.92 10.39
N LEU A 60 1.45 -8.50 9.25
CA LEU A 60 2.23 -9.74 9.22
C LEU A 60 3.66 -9.53 9.72
N LEU A 61 4.27 -8.39 9.39
CA LEU A 61 5.62 -8.05 9.84
C LEU A 61 5.68 -7.75 11.35
N THR A 62 4.60 -7.27 11.96
CA THR A 62 4.56 -7.05 13.42
C THR A 62 5.00 -8.28 14.22
N ASP A 63 4.55 -9.47 13.82
CA ASP A 63 4.87 -10.76 14.44
C ASP A 63 5.91 -11.56 13.64
N GLN A 64 6.79 -10.85 12.93
CA GLN A 64 7.94 -11.40 12.20
C GLN A 64 7.57 -12.50 11.19
N ARG A 65 6.37 -12.45 10.60
CA ARG A 65 5.92 -13.50 9.69
C ARG A 65 6.60 -13.36 8.33
N PRO A 66 7.18 -14.44 7.76
CA PRO A 66 7.95 -14.37 6.52
C PRO A 66 7.12 -13.89 5.33
N MET A 67 5.82 -14.20 5.30
CA MET A 67 4.87 -13.72 4.28
C MET A 67 4.73 -12.20 4.26
N GLY A 68 5.03 -11.51 5.37
CA GLY A 68 5.06 -10.05 5.45
C GLY A 68 6.10 -9.44 4.51
N TYR A 69 7.29 -10.05 4.38
CA TYR A 69 8.34 -9.58 3.47
C TYR A 69 7.95 -9.76 1.99
N ALA A 70 7.32 -10.89 1.65
CA ALA A 70 6.82 -11.12 0.30
C ALA A 70 5.75 -10.10 -0.10
N THR A 71 4.76 -9.89 0.78
CA THR A 71 3.67 -8.94 0.53
C THR A 71 4.17 -7.49 0.52
N ALA A 72 5.21 -7.13 1.28
CA ALA A 72 5.84 -5.81 1.23
C ALA A 72 6.52 -5.50 -0.12
N VAL A 73 6.95 -6.52 -0.87
CA VAL A 73 7.45 -6.36 -2.25
C VAL A 73 6.32 -6.29 -3.26
N VAL A 74 5.32 -7.17 -3.13
CA VAL A 74 4.21 -7.27 -4.09
C VAL A 74 3.29 -6.06 -4.00
N ALA A 75 3.07 -5.50 -2.82
CA ALA A 75 2.12 -4.39 -2.64
C ALA A 75 2.48 -3.13 -3.45
N PRO A 76 3.70 -2.56 -3.38
CA PRO A 76 4.07 -1.40 -4.19
C PRO A 76 3.93 -1.65 -5.70
N LEU A 77 4.24 -2.87 -6.17
CA LEU A 77 4.07 -3.25 -7.58
C LEU A 77 2.60 -3.18 -8.00
N LEU A 78 1.73 -3.87 -7.26
CA LEU A 78 0.30 -3.87 -7.55
C LEU A 78 -0.28 -2.47 -7.45
N MET A 79 0.16 -1.65 -6.49
CA MET A 79 -0.27 -0.27 -6.35
C MET A 79 0.11 0.56 -7.58
N VAL A 80 1.35 0.48 -8.07
CA VAL A 80 1.76 1.20 -9.29
C VAL A 80 0.98 0.71 -10.51
N ILE A 81 0.82 -0.61 -10.66
CA ILE A 81 0.02 -1.19 -11.75
C ILE A 81 -1.42 -0.65 -11.70
N SER A 82 -2.03 -0.62 -10.52
CA SER A 82 -3.42 -0.17 -10.34
C SER A 82 -3.66 1.27 -10.78
N LEU A 83 -2.63 2.13 -10.74
CA LEU A 83 -2.75 3.52 -11.18
C LEU A 83 -2.73 3.67 -12.69
N TRP A 84 -2.01 2.80 -13.41
CA TRP A 84 -1.79 2.95 -14.86
C TRP A 84 -2.57 1.95 -15.71
N PHE A 85 -3.07 0.87 -15.11
CA PHE A 85 -3.70 -0.23 -15.83
C PHE A 85 -4.98 0.18 -16.58
N TRP A 86 -5.77 1.07 -15.98
CA TRP A 86 -7.11 1.48 -16.44
C TRP A 86 -7.10 2.43 -17.63
N VAL A 87 -7.62 1.99 -18.78
CA VAL A 87 -7.62 2.79 -20.02
C VAL A 87 -8.64 3.92 -19.94
N ASP A 88 -9.84 3.63 -19.45
CA ASP A 88 -10.94 4.59 -19.33
C ASP A 88 -10.56 5.78 -18.43
N ILE A 89 -9.97 5.51 -17.25
CA ILE A 89 -9.51 6.56 -16.33
C ILE A 89 -8.34 7.35 -16.94
N ASN A 90 -7.46 6.69 -17.71
CA ASN A 90 -6.33 7.37 -18.34
C ASN A 90 -6.79 8.34 -19.43
N GLU A 91 -7.75 7.92 -20.27
CA GLU A 91 -8.36 8.76 -21.30
C GLU A 91 -9.13 9.93 -20.67
N GLU A 92 -10.02 9.64 -19.71
CA GLU A 92 -10.79 10.68 -19.03
C GLU A 92 -9.89 11.70 -18.31
N LEU A 93 -8.79 11.25 -17.69
CA LEU A 93 -7.81 12.14 -17.06
C LEU A 93 -7.00 12.94 -18.09
N ALA A 94 -6.73 12.38 -19.26
CA ALA A 94 -6.00 13.06 -20.33
C ALA A 94 -6.81 14.24 -20.90
N ASP A 95 -8.12 14.06 -21.05
CA ASP A 95 -9.05 15.08 -21.58
C ASP A 95 -9.30 16.23 -20.60
N GLN A 96 -8.99 16.05 -19.30
CA GLN A 96 -9.14 17.11 -18.31
C GLN A 96 -8.15 18.27 -18.54
N PRO A 97 -8.63 19.53 -18.51
CA PRO A 97 -7.75 20.69 -18.70
C PRO A 97 -6.65 20.78 -17.65
N SER A 98 -5.44 21.15 -18.09
CA SER A 98 -4.24 21.21 -17.25
C SER A 98 -4.29 22.26 -16.14
N TRP A 99 -5.15 23.28 -16.27
CA TRP A 99 -5.34 24.32 -15.26
C TRP A 99 -6.29 23.90 -14.12
N ARG A 100 -7.05 22.81 -14.26
CA ARG A 100 -7.90 22.33 -13.17
C ARG A 100 -7.01 21.71 -12.08
N PRO A 101 -7.07 22.20 -10.83
CA PRO A 101 -6.07 21.89 -9.82
C PRO A 101 -6.11 20.42 -9.36
N LEU A 102 -7.30 19.82 -9.24
CA LEU A 102 -7.42 18.44 -8.79
C LEU A 102 -6.89 17.41 -9.82
N PRO A 103 -7.32 17.43 -11.11
CA PRO A 103 -6.73 16.55 -12.13
C PRO A 103 -5.21 16.71 -12.26
N LEU A 104 -4.70 17.95 -12.19
CA LEU A 104 -3.26 18.21 -12.21
C LEU A 104 -2.55 17.55 -11.01
N ALA A 105 -3.09 17.73 -9.80
CA ALA A 105 -2.53 17.13 -8.60
C ALA A 105 -2.51 15.59 -8.68
N VAL A 106 -3.57 14.97 -9.23
CA VAL A 106 -3.63 13.52 -9.47
C VAL A 106 -2.56 13.08 -10.47
N LYS A 107 -2.39 13.80 -11.60
CA LYS A 107 -1.34 13.50 -12.60
C LYS A 107 0.05 13.55 -11.98
N VAL A 108 0.36 14.61 -11.23
CA VAL A 108 1.65 14.78 -10.55
C VAL A 108 1.87 13.68 -9.51
N TRP A 109 0.86 13.40 -8.68
CA TRP A 109 0.94 12.35 -7.67
C TRP A 109 1.17 10.97 -8.28
N ARG A 110 0.48 10.61 -9.37
CA ARG A 110 0.66 9.30 -10.05
C ARG A 110 2.11 9.08 -10.48
N TRP A 111 2.76 10.11 -11.04
CA TRP A 111 4.16 10.03 -11.43
C TRP A 111 5.10 9.96 -10.22
N ALA A 112 4.88 10.81 -9.20
CA ALA A 112 5.65 10.78 -7.97
C ALA A 112 5.56 9.41 -7.28
N PHE A 113 4.36 8.84 -7.20
CA PHE A 113 4.11 7.52 -6.65
C PHE A 113 4.78 6.41 -7.46
N SER A 114 4.83 6.52 -8.80
CA SER A 114 5.53 5.55 -9.64
C SER A 114 7.04 5.56 -9.38
N GLY A 115 7.65 6.74 -9.23
CA GLY A 115 9.04 6.88 -8.82
C GLY A 115 9.30 6.28 -7.43
N PHE A 116 8.41 6.57 -6.47
CA PHE A 116 8.45 5.93 -5.15
C PHE A 116 8.32 4.40 -5.23
N GLY A 117 7.43 3.88 -6.09
CA GLY A 117 7.23 2.44 -6.25
C GLY A 117 8.48 1.72 -6.75
N VAL A 118 9.24 2.32 -7.67
CA VAL A 118 10.54 1.78 -8.12
C VAL A 118 11.56 1.78 -7.00
N LEU A 119 11.67 2.88 -6.24
CA LEU A 119 12.56 2.97 -5.08
C LEU A 119 12.21 1.93 -4.02
N SER A 120 10.92 1.84 -3.67
CA SER A 120 10.38 0.92 -2.68
C SER A 120 10.59 -0.54 -3.10
N LEU A 121 10.40 -0.86 -4.38
CA LEU A 121 10.72 -2.19 -4.93
C LEU A 121 12.20 -2.52 -4.76
N GLY A 122 13.09 -1.61 -5.16
CA GLY A 122 14.53 -1.81 -5.06
C GLY A 122 14.98 -2.09 -3.62
N MET A 123 14.43 -1.35 -2.65
CA MET A 123 14.71 -1.57 -1.23
C MET A 123 14.08 -2.86 -0.71
N SER A 124 12.80 -3.11 -0.99
CA SER A 124 12.07 -4.26 -0.44
C SER A 124 12.57 -5.60 -0.99
N VAL A 125 13.11 -5.64 -2.21
CA VAL A 125 13.78 -6.83 -2.76
C VAL A 125 14.95 -7.27 -1.89
N THR A 126 15.67 -6.33 -1.24
CA THR A 126 16.75 -6.70 -0.31
C THR A 126 16.24 -7.46 0.91
N ALA A 127 14.97 -7.26 1.28
CA ALA A 127 14.31 -7.92 2.40
C ALA A 127 13.73 -9.29 2.03
N LEU A 128 13.71 -9.71 0.76
CA LEU A 128 13.17 -11.03 0.37
C LEU A 128 13.96 -12.19 0.98
N ARG A 129 15.26 -12.01 1.21
CA ARG A 129 16.10 -13.01 1.89
C ARG A 129 15.64 -13.29 3.32
N CYS A 130 14.96 -12.32 3.96
CA CYS A 130 14.41 -12.45 5.30
C CYS A 130 13.28 -13.48 5.41
N MET A 131 12.74 -13.96 4.29
CA MET A 131 11.81 -15.09 4.30
C MET A 131 12.47 -16.39 4.76
N GLN A 132 13.78 -16.53 4.55
CA GLN A 132 14.55 -17.73 4.91
C GLN A 132 15.45 -17.49 6.13
N GLU A 133 15.99 -16.27 6.25
CA GLU A 133 16.93 -15.89 7.32
C GLU A 133 16.36 -14.75 8.20
N LEU A 134 15.42 -15.10 9.07
CA LEU A 134 14.66 -14.15 9.90
C LEU A 134 15.53 -13.35 10.89
N ASN A 135 16.60 -13.95 11.41
CA ASN A 135 17.40 -13.40 12.51
C ASN A 135 18.57 -12.52 12.06
N SER A 136 18.69 -12.21 10.77
CA SER A 136 19.79 -11.34 10.31
C SER A 136 19.53 -9.87 10.73
N PRO A 137 20.57 -9.08 11.04
CA PRO A 137 20.41 -7.69 11.49
C PRO A 137 19.71 -6.81 10.43
N ALA A 138 19.93 -7.11 9.15
CA ALA A 138 19.24 -6.44 8.05
C ALA A 138 17.72 -6.69 8.08
N CYS A 139 17.29 -7.90 8.43
CA CYS A 139 15.87 -8.26 8.50
C CYS A 139 15.15 -7.64 9.69
N LEU A 140 15.84 -7.58 10.84
CA LEU A 140 15.33 -6.92 12.04
C LEU A 140 15.08 -5.42 11.81
N THR A 141 15.93 -4.78 11.00
CA THR A 141 15.77 -3.37 10.64
C THR A 141 14.43 -3.08 9.94
N TRP A 142 13.90 -4.03 9.16
CA TRP A 142 12.60 -3.88 8.50
C TRP A 142 11.41 -4.02 9.44
N LEU A 143 11.60 -4.60 10.63
CA LEU A 143 10.56 -4.80 11.64
C LEU A 143 10.36 -3.58 12.54
N GLU A 144 11.38 -2.71 12.65
CA GLU A 144 11.35 -1.53 13.53
C GLU A 144 10.12 -0.64 13.28
N ALA A 145 9.78 -0.37 12.02
CA ALA A 145 8.64 0.47 11.68
C ALA A 145 7.27 -0.23 11.91
N PRO A 146 7.03 -1.48 11.43
CA PRO A 146 5.82 -2.24 11.78
C PRO A 146 5.57 -2.36 13.28
N GLN A 147 6.61 -2.61 14.07
CA GLN A 147 6.51 -2.72 15.54
C GLN A 147 6.19 -1.37 16.18
N GLY A 148 6.82 -0.28 15.71
CA GLY A 148 6.49 1.07 16.17
C GLY A 148 5.02 1.46 15.89
N ILE A 149 4.49 1.11 14.72
CA ILE A 149 3.08 1.34 14.37
C ILE A 149 2.14 0.49 15.23
N HIS A 150 2.50 -0.78 15.48
CA HIS A 150 1.73 -1.66 16.36
C HIS A 150 1.58 -1.09 17.77
N GLY A 151 2.64 -0.52 18.35
CA GLY A 151 2.58 0.10 19.68
C GLY A 151 1.56 1.26 19.77
N LEU A 152 1.43 2.06 18.70
CA LEU A 152 0.41 3.10 18.62
C LEU A 152 -0.99 2.50 18.55
N ALA A 153 -1.19 1.47 17.70
CA ALA A 153 -2.46 0.79 17.58
C ALA A 153 -2.89 0.14 18.90
N ALA A 154 -1.95 -0.48 19.61
CA ALA A 154 -2.21 -1.11 20.90
C ALA A 154 -2.67 -0.11 21.96
N THR A 155 -2.00 1.05 22.05
CA THR A 155 -2.39 2.13 22.97
C THR A 155 -3.82 2.63 22.69
N VAL A 156 -4.16 2.83 21.42
CA VAL A 156 -5.51 3.30 21.03
C VAL A 156 -6.56 2.23 21.31
N PHE A 157 -6.26 0.97 21.04
CA PHE A 157 -7.19 -0.14 21.26
C PHE A 157 -7.46 -0.37 22.75
N ASP A 158 -6.41 -0.32 23.58
CA ASP A 158 -6.54 -0.39 25.04
C ASP A 158 -7.38 0.78 25.58
N PHE A 159 -7.12 2.00 25.11
CA PHE A 159 -7.90 3.18 25.52
C PHE A 159 -9.38 3.10 25.15
N LEU A 160 -9.72 2.58 23.96
CA LEU A 160 -11.10 2.56 23.46
C LEU A 160 -11.89 1.32 23.91
N PHE A 161 -11.24 0.16 24.01
CA PHE A 161 -11.90 -1.13 24.21
C PHE A 161 -11.46 -1.86 25.49
N GLY A 162 -10.45 -1.36 26.22
CA GLY A 162 -9.91 -2.00 27.41
C GLY A 162 -9.29 -3.38 27.14
N GLY A 163 -8.83 -3.62 25.91
CA GLY A 163 -8.36 -4.92 25.44
C GLY A 163 -6.88 -4.94 25.05
N GLN A 164 -6.28 -6.13 25.04
CA GLN A 164 -4.88 -6.30 24.66
C GLN A 164 -4.74 -6.59 23.16
N TRP A 165 -4.22 -5.61 22.41
CA TRP A 165 -3.81 -5.80 21.02
C TRP A 165 -2.40 -6.38 20.99
N THR A 166 -2.28 -7.70 20.91
CA THR A 166 -0.99 -8.41 20.90
C THR A 166 -0.45 -8.61 19.48
N GLU A 167 0.85 -8.85 19.35
CA GLU A 167 1.50 -9.15 18.06
C GLU A 167 0.84 -10.37 17.38
N ALA A 168 0.49 -11.41 18.14
CA ALA A 168 -0.19 -12.59 17.63
C ALA A 168 -1.58 -12.29 17.05
N VAL A 169 -2.35 -11.38 17.69
CA VAL A 169 -3.65 -10.95 17.17
C VAL A 169 -3.47 -10.17 15.87
N ALA A 170 -2.48 -9.27 15.81
CA ALA A 170 -2.16 -8.53 14.59
C ALA A 170 -1.80 -9.49 13.44
N ALA A 171 -0.99 -10.52 13.71
CA ALA A 171 -0.60 -11.53 12.72
C ALA A 171 -1.80 -12.35 12.24
N PHE A 172 -2.68 -12.79 13.16
CA PHE A 172 -3.89 -13.52 12.84
C PHE A 172 -4.80 -12.71 11.92
N VAL A 173 -5.07 -11.45 12.28
CA VAL A 173 -5.85 -10.52 11.45
C VAL A 173 -5.19 -10.32 10.09
N GLY A 174 -3.86 -10.19 10.06
CA GLY A 174 -3.07 -10.11 8.83
C GLY A 174 -3.30 -11.29 7.90
N TYR A 175 -3.25 -12.53 8.41
CA TYR A 175 -3.51 -13.72 7.59
C TYR A 175 -4.96 -13.83 7.11
N VAL A 176 -5.94 -13.55 7.97
CA VAL A 176 -7.35 -13.56 7.58
C VAL A 176 -7.61 -12.52 6.48
N ALA A 177 -7.08 -11.32 6.65
CA ALA A 177 -7.17 -10.26 5.65
C ALA A 177 -6.44 -10.64 4.34
N LEU A 178 -5.29 -11.30 4.42
CA LEU A 178 -4.56 -11.79 3.25
C LEU A 178 -5.39 -12.82 2.46
N VAL A 179 -6.02 -13.78 3.13
CA VAL A 179 -6.88 -14.77 2.48
C VAL A 179 -8.07 -14.09 1.80
N ALA A 180 -8.73 -13.15 2.49
CA ALA A 180 -9.83 -12.37 1.92
C ALA A 180 -9.39 -11.55 0.70
N TYR A 181 -8.22 -10.90 0.79
CA TYR A 181 -7.63 -10.14 -0.32
C TYR A 181 -7.36 -11.03 -1.53
N LEU A 182 -6.73 -12.20 -1.32
CA LEU A 182 -6.42 -13.15 -2.39
C LEU A 182 -7.69 -13.72 -3.04
N ALA A 183 -8.70 -14.05 -2.24
CA ALA A 183 -9.99 -14.51 -2.77
C ALA A 183 -10.66 -13.43 -3.64
N GLY A 184 -10.67 -12.17 -3.19
CA GLY A 184 -11.19 -11.04 -3.95
C GLY A 184 -10.40 -10.78 -5.23
N LEU A 185 -9.06 -10.79 -5.15
CA LEU A 185 -8.18 -10.60 -6.30
C LEU A 185 -8.38 -11.71 -7.34
N LEU A 186 -8.47 -12.97 -6.90
CA LEU A 186 -8.68 -14.12 -7.78
C LEU A 186 -10.06 -14.08 -8.43
N GLN A 187 -11.10 -13.78 -7.67
CA GLN A 187 -12.46 -13.60 -8.20
C GLN A 187 -12.47 -12.51 -9.27
N TRP A 188 -11.83 -11.37 -9.00
CA TRP A 188 -11.73 -10.27 -9.95
C TRP A 188 -10.95 -10.69 -11.22
N LEU A 189 -9.81 -11.35 -11.06
CA LEU A 189 -8.95 -11.79 -12.16
C LEU A 189 -9.64 -12.80 -13.09
N LEU A 190 -10.42 -13.73 -12.53
CA LEU A 190 -11.07 -14.80 -13.29
C LEU A 190 -12.41 -14.39 -13.91
N VAL A 191 -13.14 -13.45 -13.27
CA VAL A 191 -14.51 -13.11 -13.68
C VAL A 191 -14.61 -11.72 -14.29
N ARG A 192 -14.04 -10.71 -13.63
CA ARG A 192 -14.21 -9.31 -14.01
C ARG A 192 -13.24 -8.89 -15.11
N LEU A 193 -11.96 -9.24 -14.97
CA LEU A 193 -10.94 -8.86 -15.96
C LEU A 193 -11.26 -9.39 -17.37
N PRO A 194 -11.68 -10.64 -17.59
CA PRO A 194 -12.02 -11.12 -18.95
C PRO A 194 -13.29 -10.49 -19.50
N ARG A 195 -14.22 -10.08 -18.63
CA ARG A 195 -15.52 -9.51 -19.03
C ARG A 195 -15.43 -8.03 -19.38
N TYR A 196 -14.71 -7.24 -18.57
CA TYR A 196 -14.65 -5.78 -18.70
C TYR A 196 -13.30 -5.28 -19.24
N GLY A 197 -12.31 -6.16 -19.38
CA GLY A 197 -10.98 -5.80 -19.83
C GLY A 197 -10.32 -4.77 -18.91
N ARG A 198 -9.72 -3.74 -19.52
CA ARG A 198 -8.99 -2.66 -18.82
C ARG A 198 -9.86 -1.46 -18.49
N VAL A 199 -11.18 -1.63 -18.42
CA VAL A 199 -12.12 -0.57 -18.06
C VAL A 199 -12.46 -0.69 -16.58
N ALA A 200 -12.31 0.41 -15.84
CA ALA A 200 -12.75 0.50 -14.46
C ALA A 200 -14.28 0.60 -14.42
N GLY A 201 -14.96 -0.53 -14.64
CA GLY A 201 -16.40 -0.67 -14.38
C GLY A 201 -16.72 -0.55 -12.89
N ASP A 202 -18.01 -0.60 -12.51
CA ASP A 202 -18.40 -0.56 -11.09
C ASP A 202 -17.71 -1.69 -10.30
N PHE A 203 -16.83 -1.25 -9.39
CA PHE A 203 -15.82 -2.02 -8.69
C PHE A 203 -16.16 -2.25 -7.23
#